data_AF-A0A7C5TMA0-F1
#
_entry.id   AF-A0A7C5TMA0-F1
#
_cell.length_a   1.000
_cell.length_b   1.000
_cell.length_c   1.000
_cell.angle_alpha   90.00
_cell.angle_beta   90.00
_cell.angle_gamma   90.00
#
_symmetry.space_group_name_H-M   'P 1'
#
loop_
_entity.id
_entity.type
_entity.pdbx_description
1 polymer ?
#
loop_
_entity_poly.entity_id
_entity_poly.type
_entity_poly.pdbx_seq_one_letter_code
_entity_poly.pdbx_strand_id
1 'polypeptide(L)'
;MDKKSCSRCIFFKPHIYFPYIGFCIIRDTSVVDNIEICDDFKPSSLDELKRALAENGWLYCVTCRKIILSEEELEKHIKEHFVTSSVFIDDVIAEETPAGD
;
A
#
# COMPACT_ATOMS: atom_id res chain seq x y z
N MET A 1 -17.19 0.33 15.37
CA MET A 1 -16.36 -0.89 15.21
C MET A 1 -15.29 -0.56 14.20
N ASP A 2 -14.14 -0.12 14.70
CA ASP A 2 -12.92 0.08 13.92
C ASP A 2 -12.51 -1.28 13.35
N LYS A 3 -12.93 -1.57 12.11
CA LYS A 3 -12.51 -2.77 11.40
C LYS A 3 -11.00 -2.67 11.21
N LYS A 4 -10.24 -3.33 12.08
CA LYS A 4 -8.81 -3.57 11.87
C LYS A 4 -8.72 -4.57 10.72
N SER A 5 -8.35 -4.09 9.54
CA SER A 5 -8.13 -4.90 8.34
C SER A 5 -6.64 -5.09 8.10
N CYS A 6 -6.26 -6.24 7.54
CA CYS A 6 -4.89 -6.51 7.11
C CYS A 6 -4.35 -5.41 6.16
N SER A 7 -5.25 -4.76 5.40
CA SER A 7 -4.94 -3.62 4.54
C SER A 7 -4.38 -2.40 5.27
N ARG A 8 -4.49 -2.28 6.59
CA ARG A 8 -3.87 -1.19 7.38
C ARG A 8 -2.48 -1.54 7.94
N CYS A 9 -1.93 -2.69 7.57
CA CYS A 9 -0.60 -3.13 7.99
C CYS A 9 0.48 -2.44 7.15
N ILE A 10 1.62 -2.09 7.77
CA ILE A 10 2.79 -1.52 7.07
C ILE A 10 3.39 -2.48 6.04
N PHE A 11 3.18 -3.78 6.24
CA PHE A 11 3.65 -4.85 5.37
C PHE A 11 2.72 -5.10 4.18
N PHE A 12 1.53 -4.49 4.17
CA PHE A 12 0.57 -4.61 3.10
C PHE A 12 0.93 -3.64 1.97
N LYS A 13 1.18 -4.17 0.78
CA LYS A 13 1.42 -3.42 -0.45
C LYS A 13 0.18 -3.51 -1.34
N PRO A 14 -0.64 -2.45 -1.42
CA PRO A 14 -1.85 -2.46 -2.24
C PRO A 14 -1.48 -2.59 -3.72
N HIS A 15 -2.31 -3.30 -4.48
CA HIS A 15 -2.20 -3.31 -5.94
C HIS A 15 -2.71 -1.97 -6.50
N ILE A 16 -1.95 -1.37 -7.43
CA ILE A 16 -2.24 -0.01 -7.92
C ILE A 16 -3.60 0.10 -8.65
N TYR A 17 -4.00 -0.95 -9.38
CA TYR A 17 -5.28 -0.97 -10.12
C TYR A 17 -6.44 -1.56 -9.31
N PHE A 18 -6.14 -2.46 -8.37
CA PHE A 18 -7.14 -3.23 -7.63
C PHE A 18 -6.88 -3.08 -6.13
N PRO A 19 -7.30 -1.97 -5.50
CA PRO A 19 -6.93 -1.66 -4.11
C PRO A 19 -7.50 -2.64 -3.07
N TYR A 20 -8.47 -3.47 -3.46
CA TYR A 20 -9.00 -4.57 -2.64
C TYR A 20 -8.11 -5.83 -2.67
N ILE A 21 -7.03 -5.83 -3.45
CA ILE A 21 -5.99 -6.87 -3.48
C ILE A 21 -4.67 -6.18 -3.14
N GLY A 22 -3.88 -6.81 -2.31
CA GLY A 22 -2.50 -6.40 -2.07
C GLY A 22 -1.60 -7.60 -1.84
N PHE A 23 -0.36 -7.31 -1.51
CA PHE A 23 0.68 -8.29 -1.24
C PHE A 23 1.22 -8.09 0.17
N CYS A 24 1.37 -9.16 0.94
CA CYS A 24 1.99 -9.13 2.26
C CYS A 24 3.46 -9.52 2.14
N ILE A 25 4.38 -8.57 2.38
CA ILE A 25 5.82 -8.82 2.21
C ILE A 25 6.42 -9.79 3.23
N ILE A 26 5.77 -9.97 4.39
CA ILE A 26 6.25 -10.91 5.42
C ILE A 26 5.87 -12.35 5.10
N ARG A 27 4.68 -12.54 4.53
CA ARG A 27 4.13 -13.87 4.20
C ARG A 27 4.35 -14.27 2.75
N ASP A 28 4.93 -13.39 1.95
CA ASP A 28 5.17 -13.56 0.52
C ASP A 28 3.91 -14.05 -0.24
N THR A 29 2.75 -13.46 0.10
CA THR A 29 1.45 -13.90 -0.45
C THR A 29 0.52 -12.73 -0.74
N SER A 30 -0.29 -12.91 -1.76
CA SER A 30 -1.42 -12.03 -2.07
C SER A 30 -2.47 -12.13 -0.97
N VAL A 31 -3.03 -10.98 -0.61
CA VAL A 31 -4.02 -10.82 0.45
C VAL A 31 -5.16 -9.94 -0.05
N VAL A 32 -6.39 -10.36 0.22
CA VAL A 32 -7.59 -9.60 -0.12
C VAL A 32 -7.93 -8.66 1.03
N ASP A 33 -8.36 -7.45 0.70
CA ASP A 33 -8.93 -6.50 1.65
C ASP A 33 -10.18 -7.14 2.26
N ASN A 34 -10.27 -7.13 3.60
CA ASN A 34 -11.20 -7.89 4.47
C ASN A 34 -10.70 -9.21 5.10
N ILE A 35 -9.43 -9.59 4.96
CA ILE A 35 -8.85 -10.64 5.82
C ILE A 35 -8.61 -10.06 7.23
N GLU A 36 -8.88 -10.88 8.26
CA GLU A 36 -8.56 -10.58 9.66
C GLU A 36 -7.07 -10.22 9.83
N ILE A 37 -6.76 -9.40 10.82
CA ILE A 37 -5.36 -9.12 11.17
C ILE A 37 -4.65 -10.41 11.57
N CYS A 38 -3.37 -10.51 11.22
CA CYS A 38 -2.51 -11.61 11.62
C CYS A 38 -1.62 -11.23 12.80
N ASP A 39 -0.91 -12.20 13.37
CA ASP A 39 0.01 -11.98 14.49
C ASP A 39 1.15 -10.99 14.17
N ASP A 40 1.57 -10.93 12.90
CA ASP A 40 2.59 -9.99 12.40
C ASP A 40 2.03 -8.59 12.08
N PHE A 41 0.76 -8.32 12.41
CA PHE A 41 0.13 -7.05 12.10
C PHE A 41 0.86 -5.88 12.80
N LYS A 42 1.41 -4.97 12.00
CA LYS A 42 2.00 -3.72 12.48
C LYS A 42 1.30 -2.54 11.79
N PRO A 43 0.60 -1.68 12.55
CA PRO A 43 -0.07 -0.53 11.95
C PRO A 43 0.96 0.48 11.42
N SER A 44 0.67 1.07 10.26
CA SER A 44 1.46 2.19 9.74
C SER A 44 1.39 3.37 10.71
N SER A 45 2.54 3.75 11.26
CA SER A 45 2.66 4.89 12.17
C SER A 45 3.00 6.15 11.37
N LEU A 46 2.56 7.32 11.86
CA LEU A 46 2.89 8.60 11.22
C LEU A 46 4.41 8.80 11.12
N ASP A 47 5.18 8.43 12.15
CA ASP A 47 6.64 8.56 12.16
C ASP A 47 7.29 7.76 11.03
N GLU A 48 6.88 6.51 10.83
CA GLU A 48 7.37 5.64 9.76
C GLU A 48 7.04 6.19 8.37
N LEU A 49 5.82 6.73 8.19
CA LEU A 49 5.41 7.35 6.93
C LEU A 49 6.17 8.66 6.68
N LYS A 50 6.44 9.47 7.71
CA LYS A 50 7.26 10.68 7.59
C LYS A 50 8.69 10.34 7.18
N ARG A 51 9.29 9.31 7.78
CA ARG A 51 10.61 8.80 7.36
C ARG A 51 10.59 8.33 5.91
N ALA A 52 9.60 7.52 5.54
CA ALA A 52 9.49 7.03 4.17
C ALA A 52 9.21 8.17 3.16
N LEU A 53 8.51 9.23 3.54
CA LEU A 53 8.33 10.42 2.73
C LEU A 53 9.64 11.18 2.56
N ALA A 54 10.44 11.32 3.62
CA ALA A 54 11.75 11.96 3.56
C ALA A 54 12.76 11.15 2.73
N GLU A 55 12.71 9.82 2.79
CA GLU A 55 13.62 8.93 2.06
C GLU A 55 13.21 8.76 0.59
N ASN A 56 11.94 8.51 0.31
CA ASN A 56 11.46 8.24 -1.06
C ASN A 56 11.02 9.52 -1.79
N GLY A 57 10.72 10.60 -1.08
CA GLY A 57 10.16 11.84 -1.63
C GLY A 57 8.65 11.78 -1.91
N TRP A 58 8.02 10.62 -1.73
CA TRP A 58 6.59 10.43 -1.99
C TRP A 58 5.98 9.29 -1.16
N LEU A 59 4.67 9.36 -0.97
CA LEU A 59 3.82 8.29 -0.44
C LEU A 59 2.60 8.14 -1.33
N TYR A 60 1.89 7.01 -1.22
CA TYR A 60 0.67 6.77 -1.97
C TYR A 60 -0.53 6.61 -1.05
N CYS A 61 -1.54 7.44 -1.25
CA CYS A 61 -2.85 7.29 -0.62
C CYS A 61 -3.70 6.35 -1.47
N VAL A 62 -4.00 5.16 -0.94
CA VAL A 62 -4.82 4.14 -1.61
C VAL A 62 -6.28 4.56 -1.69
N THR A 63 -6.78 5.20 -0.63
CA THR A 63 -8.17 5.67 -0.57
C THR A 63 -8.45 6.73 -1.62
N CYS A 64 -7.53 7.69 -1.80
CA CYS A 64 -7.67 8.76 -2.79
C CYS A 64 -7.11 8.39 -4.17
N ARG A 65 -6.27 7.35 -4.26
CA ARG A 65 -5.43 7.00 -5.42
C ARG A 65 -4.55 8.16 -5.89
N LYS A 66 -3.90 8.83 -4.93
CA LYS A 66 -3.05 10.01 -5.17
C LYS A 66 -1.72 9.89 -4.47
N ILE A 67 -0.71 10.53 -5.05
CA ILE A 67 0.60 10.67 -4.45
C ILE A 67 0.55 11.81 -3.43
N ILE A 68 1.13 11.59 -2.26
CA ILE A 68 1.34 12.56 -1.20
C ILE A 68 2.82 12.95 -1.24
N LEU A 69 3.09 14.25 -1.34
CA LEU A 69 4.45 14.78 -1.48
C LEU A 69 4.88 15.66 -0.30
N SER A 70 4.00 15.88 0.68
CA SER A 70 4.25 16.80 1.79
C SER A 70 3.74 16.24 3.11
N GLU A 71 4.44 16.56 4.21
CA GLU A 71 4.07 16.12 5.55
C GLU A 71 2.69 16.64 5.97
N GLU A 72 2.36 17.89 5.63
CA GLU A 72 1.05 18.48 5.93
C GLU A 72 -0.10 17.72 5.27
N GLU A 73 0.11 17.23 4.04
CA GLU A 73 -0.86 16.39 3.34
C GLU A 73 -0.96 15.01 4.00
N LEU A 74 0.17 14.41 4.36
CA LEU A 74 0.25 13.14 5.07
C LEU A 74 -0.54 13.17 6.40
N GLU A 75 -0.35 14.21 7.21
CA GLU A 75 -0.99 14.36 8.52
C GLU A 75 -2.51 14.48 8.43
N LYS A 76 -3.03 15.05 7.33
CA LYS A 76 -4.47 15.08 7.04
C LYS A 76 -4.96 13.71 6.57
N HIS A 77 -4.22 13.07 5.67
CA HIS A 77 -4.62 11.81 5.06
C HIS A 77 -4.59 10.64 6.04
N ILE A 78 -3.60 10.53 6.92
CA ILE A 78 -3.47 9.37 7.82
C ILE A 78 -4.64 9.22 8.81
N LYS A 79 -5.40 10.31 9.07
CA LYS A 79 -6.54 10.29 9.98
C LYS A 79 -7.71 9.48 9.45
N GLU A 80 -7.93 9.53 8.13
CA GLU A 80 -9.12 8.95 7.48
C GLU A 80 -8.79 7.97 6.35
N HIS A 81 -7.60 8.09 5.75
CA HIS A 81 -7.20 7.38 4.55
C HIS A 81 -6.05 6.42 4.80
N PHE A 82 -5.97 5.39 3.96
CA PHE A 82 -4.86 4.45 3.97
C PHE A 82 -3.72 4.97 3.10
N VAL A 83 -2.58 5.25 3.75
CA VAL A 83 -1.36 5.73 3.11
C VAL A 83 -0.25 4.69 3.25
N THR A 84 0.44 4.42 2.16
CA THR A 84 1.56 3.47 2.09
C THR A 84 2.77 4.11 1.42
N SER A 85 3.96 3.68 1.81
CA SER A 85 5.22 4.04 1.15
C SER A 85 5.58 3.16 -0.04
N SER A 86 4.81 2.10 -0.30
CA SER A 86 5.03 1.29 -1.50
C SER A 86 3.74 0.67 -1.98
N VAL A 87 3.66 0.53 -3.30
CA VAL A 87 2.54 -0.10 -4.01
C VAL A 87 3.08 -1.31 -4.75
N PHE A 88 2.22 -2.32 -4.90
CA PHE A 88 2.51 -3.47 -5.75
C PHE A 88 1.94 -3.21 -7.14
N ILE A 89 2.75 -3.45 -8.17
CA ILE A 89 2.36 -3.39 -9.57
C ILE A 89 2.66 -4.79 -10.10
N ASP A 90 1.64 -5.50 -10.60
CA ASP A 90 1.88 -6.73 -11.35
C ASP A 90 2.64 -6.35 -12.62
N ASP A 91 3.91 -6.72 -12.70
CA ASP A 91 4.79 -6.49 -13.86
C ASP A 91 4.44 -7.48 -15.00
N VAL A 92 3.15 -7.73 -15.24
CA VAL A 92 2.66 -8.49 -16.41
C VAL A 92 2.58 -7.54 -17.61
N ILE A 93 3.70 -6.87 -17.88
CA ILE A 93 4.05 -6.32 -19.20
C ILE A 93 5.51 -6.70 -19.49
N ALA A 94 5.87 -7.95 -19.18
CA ALA A 94 7.03 -8.59 -19.77
C ALA A 94 6.56 -9.38 -21.00
N GLU A 95 6.59 -8.72 -22.15
CA GLU A 95 6.67 -9.31 -23.50
C GLU A 95 5.54 -10.25 -23.95
N GLU A 96 4.40 -9.70 -24.37
CA GLU A 96 3.72 -10.24 -25.56
C GLU A 96 4.44 -9.68 -26.80
N THR A 97 5.66 -10.15 -27.05
CA THR A 97 6.28 -10.01 -28.36
C THR A 97 5.37 -10.76 -29.34
N PRO A 98 4.81 -10.14 -30.38
CA PRO A 98 4.07 -10.90 -31.37
C PRO A 98 5.07 -11.88 -31.98
N ALA A 99 4.89 -13.17 -31.72
CA ALA A 99 5.44 -14.21 -32.56
C ALA A 99 4.76 -14.03 -33.92
N GLY A 100 5.39 -13.22 -34.78
CA GLY A 100 5.05 -13.20 -36.19
C GLY A 100 5.36 -14.57 -36.77
N ASP A 101 4.33 -15.25 -37.23
CA ASP A 101 4.43 -16.29 -38.26
C ASP A 101 3.88 -15.71 -39.57
#